data_AF-A0A7K9TAJ9-F1
#
_entry.id   AF-A0A7K9TAJ9-F1
#
_cell.length_a   1.000
_cell.length_b   1.000
_cell.length_c   1.000
_cell.angle_alpha   90.00
_cell.angle_beta   90.00
_cell.angle_gamma   90.00
#
_symmetry.space_group_name_H-M   'P 1'
#
loop_
_entity.id
_entity.type
_entity.pdbx_description
1 polymer ?
#
loop_
_entity_poly.entity_id
_entity_poly.type
_entity_poly.pdbx_seq_one_letter_code
_entity_poly.pdbx_strand_id
1 'polypeptide(L)'
;VSYLFISRMKVSYRGHFLHNIYPCAFIDSPEFRSTQMNRGEKFQVTIIADDNCKFLCWSRERLTYFLESEPFLYEIFKYLIGKDITNKLYSLNDPTLNDKASKKIDRQPSLCSQLSVMQMRNSMASTSDSEDGLQMFLRGTSSASSLRPGRTSPYLRTSAKMKPIEESVEDDVFEAPSADKLELQQLP
;
A
#
# COMPACT_ATOMS: atom_id res chain seq x y z
N VAL A 1 18.41 5.82 -7.64
CA VAL A 1 16.97 5.79 -7.95
C VAL A 1 16.79 5.26 -9.34
N SER A 2 16.12 4.13 -9.44
CA SER A 2 16.10 3.32 -10.64
C SER A 2 14.67 2.99 -11.05
N TYR A 3 14.36 3.15 -12.33
CA TYR A 3 13.03 2.97 -12.90
C TYR A 3 13.06 1.95 -14.04
N LEU A 4 12.23 0.90 -13.95
CA LEU A 4 12.22 -0.21 -14.90
C LEU A 4 11.33 0.10 -16.10
N PHE A 5 11.84 -0.10 -17.33
CA PHE A 5 11.07 0.07 -18.56
C PHE A 5 10.68 -1.25 -19.24
N ILE A 6 11.60 -2.22 -19.28
CA ILE A 6 11.42 -3.45 -20.05
C ILE A 6 11.61 -4.67 -19.16
N SER A 7 10.76 -5.67 -19.40
CA SER A 7 10.72 -6.94 -18.69
C SER A 7 10.44 -6.78 -17.19
N ARG A 8 10.68 -7.82 -16.40
CA ARG A 8 10.37 -7.88 -14.98
C ARG A 8 11.59 -8.35 -14.18
N MET A 9 11.61 -7.97 -12.91
CA MET A 9 12.60 -8.42 -11.94
C MET A 9 11.91 -9.12 -10.79
N LYS A 10 12.57 -10.11 -10.20
CA LYS A 10 12.12 -10.85 -9.04
C LYS A 10 12.84 -10.36 -7.79
N VAL A 11 12.08 -10.04 -6.74
CA VAL A 11 12.59 -9.67 -5.43
C VAL A 11 12.49 -10.86 -4.49
N SER A 12 13.54 -11.12 -3.71
CA SER A 12 13.58 -12.19 -2.73
C SER A 12 14.31 -11.79 -1.44
N TYR A 13 13.97 -12.42 -0.33
CA TYR A 13 14.65 -12.27 0.96
C TYR A 13 15.13 -13.64 1.44
N ARG A 14 16.45 -13.81 1.62
CA ARG A 14 17.06 -15.10 2.03
C ARG A 14 16.59 -16.28 1.16
N GLY A 15 16.39 -16.06 -0.14
CA GLY A 15 15.91 -17.05 -1.10
C GLY A 15 14.38 -17.19 -1.21
N HIS A 16 13.61 -16.59 -0.30
CA HIS A 16 12.15 -16.58 -0.37
C HIS A 16 11.66 -15.51 -1.33
N PHE A 17 10.79 -15.89 -2.26
CA PHE A 17 10.16 -14.94 -3.17
C PHE A 17 9.28 -13.95 -2.39
N LEU A 18 9.39 -12.67 -2.75
CA LEU A 18 8.62 -11.59 -2.15
C LEU A 18 7.58 -11.05 -3.14
N HIS A 19 8.04 -10.43 -4.23
CA HIS A 19 7.18 -9.90 -5.28
C HIS A 19 7.97 -9.71 -6.57
N ASN A 20 7.26 -9.48 -7.67
CA ASN A 20 7.85 -9.06 -8.94
C ASN A 20 7.81 -7.53 -9.03
N ILE A 21 8.86 -6.94 -9.61
CA ILE A 21 8.88 -5.58 -10.11
C ILE A 21 8.57 -5.65 -11.60
N TYR A 22 7.48 -4.99 -12.01
CA TYR A 22 7.01 -4.96 -13.39
C TYR A 22 7.51 -3.71 -14.14
N PRO A 23 7.40 -3.67 -15.48
CA PRO A 23 7.61 -2.46 -16.23
C PRO A 23 6.85 -1.27 -15.64
N CYS A 24 7.45 -0.10 -15.77
CA CYS A 24 6.92 1.16 -15.27
C CYS A 24 6.84 1.26 -13.73
N ALA A 25 7.63 0.46 -13.02
CA ALA A 25 7.79 0.52 -11.56
C ALA A 25 9.20 0.96 -11.17
N PHE A 26 9.32 1.56 -9.99
CA PHE A 26 10.64 1.83 -9.41
C PHE A 26 11.24 0.53 -8.87
N ILE A 27 12.55 0.40 -8.97
CA ILE A 27 13.28 -0.75 -8.43
C ILE A 27 13.59 -0.51 -6.95
N ASP A 28 14.11 0.67 -6.63
CA ASP A 28 14.72 1.04 -5.34
C ASP A 28 13.91 2.13 -4.58
N SER A 29 12.59 2.20 -4.80
CA SER A 29 11.75 3.22 -4.16
C SER A 29 11.68 3.12 -2.62
N PRO A 30 11.58 1.92 -1.98
CA PRO A 30 11.71 1.84 -0.51
C PRO A 30 13.04 2.40 -0.02
N GLU A 31 14.14 2.03 -0.69
CA GLU A 31 15.50 2.42 -0.35
C GLU A 31 15.68 3.92 -0.46
N PHE A 32 15.21 4.52 -1.55
CA PHE A 32 15.28 5.96 -1.75
C PHE A 32 14.53 6.74 -0.67
N ARG A 33 13.33 6.28 -0.26
CA ARG A 33 12.54 6.96 0.77
C ARG A 33 13.12 6.79 2.18
N SER A 34 13.62 5.61 2.49
CA SER A 34 13.96 5.24 3.87
C SER A 34 15.41 5.54 4.25
N THR A 35 16.33 5.53 3.29
CA THR A 35 17.74 5.73 3.63
C THR A 35 18.08 7.20 3.80
N GLN A 36 18.99 7.49 4.72
CA GLN A 36 19.67 8.77 4.75
C GLN A 36 20.93 8.72 3.87
N MET A 37 21.28 9.87 3.30
CA MET A 37 22.49 10.02 2.50
C MET A 37 23.73 9.66 3.35
N ASN A 38 24.69 8.94 2.77
CA ASN A 38 25.97 8.59 3.38
C ASN A 38 25.94 7.66 4.61
N ARG A 39 24.80 7.05 4.94
CA ARG A 39 24.67 6.17 6.12
C ARG A 39 25.00 4.69 5.85
N GLY A 40 25.18 4.32 4.57
CA GLY A 40 25.57 2.96 4.18
C GLY A 40 24.54 1.87 4.52
N GLU A 41 23.29 2.25 4.75
CA GLU A 41 22.20 1.33 5.05
C GLU A 41 22.00 0.36 3.87
N LYS A 42 21.93 -0.94 4.18
CA LYS A 42 21.77 -2.00 3.18
C LYS A 42 20.42 -2.69 3.37
N PHE A 43 19.72 -2.90 2.26
CA PHE A 43 18.49 -3.66 2.24
C PHE A 43 18.84 -5.13 2.05
N GLN A 44 18.21 -5.98 2.85
CA GLN A 44 18.54 -7.41 2.89
C GLN A 44 17.84 -8.21 1.78
N VAL A 45 17.41 -7.57 0.70
CA VAL A 45 16.73 -8.21 -0.42
C VAL A 45 17.68 -8.47 -1.58
N THR A 46 17.39 -9.48 -2.38
CA THR A 46 18.06 -9.80 -3.63
C THR A 46 17.09 -9.59 -4.77
N ILE A 47 17.49 -8.74 -5.72
CA ILE A 47 16.73 -8.45 -6.94
C ILE A 47 17.45 -9.14 -8.10
N ILE A 48 16.71 -9.92 -8.88
CA ILE A 48 17.23 -10.68 -10.02
C ILE A 48 16.38 -10.33 -11.24
N ALA A 49 17.01 -10.02 -12.36
CA ALA A 49 16.30 -9.84 -13.61
C ALA A 49 15.86 -11.21 -14.16
N ASP A 50 14.58 -11.33 -14.50
CA ASP A 50 14.05 -12.57 -15.10
C ASP A 50 14.46 -12.70 -16.58
N ASP A 51 14.76 -11.58 -17.24
CA ASP A 51 15.21 -11.50 -18.64
C ASP A 51 16.08 -10.24 -18.81
N ASN A 52 16.44 -9.91 -20.06
CA ASN A 52 17.12 -8.68 -20.45
C ASN A 52 16.26 -7.45 -20.13
N CYS A 53 16.48 -6.89 -18.94
CA CYS A 53 15.81 -5.69 -18.47
C CYS A 53 16.50 -4.41 -18.97
N LYS A 54 15.71 -3.37 -19.22
CA LYS A 54 16.21 -1.99 -19.39
C LYS A 54 15.62 -1.10 -18.30
N PHE A 55 16.47 -0.34 -17.64
CA PHE A 55 16.07 0.59 -16.59
C PHE A 55 16.85 1.90 -16.70
N LEU A 56 16.25 2.98 -16.22
CA LEU A 56 16.93 4.25 -15.99
C LEU A 56 17.47 4.25 -14.58
N CYS A 57 18.68 4.78 -14.38
CA CYS A 57 19.26 4.94 -13.05
C CYS A 57 19.81 6.36 -12.89
N TRP A 58 19.35 7.04 -11.84
CA TRP A 58 19.87 8.31 -11.39
C TRP A 58 20.65 8.14 -10.09
N SER A 59 21.80 8.83 -9.99
CA SER A 59 22.47 9.05 -8.71
C SER A 59 21.53 9.80 -7.78
N ARG A 60 21.47 9.39 -6.52
CA ARG A 60 20.61 10.02 -5.54
C ARG A 60 20.95 11.50 -5.36
N GLU A 61 22.24 11.80 -5.26
CA GLU A 61 22.82 13.12 -5.03
C GLU A 61 22.29 14.11 -6.06
N ARG A 62 22.46 13.80 -7.35
CA ARG A 62 22.09 14.69 -8.45
C ARG A 62 20.58 14.83 -8.61
N LEU A 63 19.83 13.74 -8.37
CA LEU A 63 18.38 13.78 -8.46
C LEU A 63 17.78 14.63 -7.33
N THR A 64 18.24 14.45 -6.09
CA THR A 64 17.78 15.25 -4.95
C THR A 64 18.10 16.73 -5.17
N TYR A 65 19.33 17.05 -5.56
CA TYR A 65 19.73 18.44 -5.85
C TYR A 65 18.84 19.10 -6.92
N PHE A 66 18.53 18.37 -8.00
CA PHE A 66 17.66 18.88 -9.06
C PHE A 66 16.21 19.08 -8.60
N LEU A 67 15.68 18.16 -7.80
CA LEU A 67 14.31 18.27 -7.30
C LEU A 67 14.17 19.41 -6.27
N GLU A 68 15.22 19.74 -5.51
CA GLU A 68 15.23 20.87 -4.58
C GLU A 68 15.06 22.22 -5.30
N SER A 69 15.55 22.36 -6.54
CA SER A 69 15.32 23.57 -7.33
C SER A 69 13.93 23.64 -7.98
N GLU A 70 13.21 22.51 -8.09
CA GLU A 70 11.95 22.38 -8.83
C GLU A 70 10.82 21.84 -7.94
N PRO A 71 10.19 22.68 -7.09
CA PRO A 71 9.30 22.24 -6.02
C PRO A 71 8.04 21.50 -6.51
N PHE A 72 7.49 21.90 -7.65
CA PHE A 72 6.35 21.20 -8.26
C PHE A 72 6.70 19.77 -8.65
N LEU A 73 7.84 19.60 -9.34
CA LEU A 73 8.31 18.29 -9.77
C LEU A 73 8.69 17.41 -8.58
N TYR A 74 9.26 18.01 -7.53
CA TYR A 74 9.56 17.30 -6.28
C TYR A 74 8.31 16.67 -5.66
N GLU A 75 7.20 17.41 -5.56
CA GLU A 75 5.96 16.85 -5.00
C GLU A 75 5.36 15.75 -5.89
N ILE A 76 5.41 15.91 -7.21
CA ILE A 76 5.01 14.83 -8.14
C ILE A 76 5.88 13.60 -7.92
N PHE A 77 7.20 13.77 -7.89
CA PHE A 77 8.14 12.67 -7.74
C PHE A 77 7.93 11.93 -6.41
N LYS A 78 7.73 12.68 -5.32
CA LYS A 78 7.40 12.17 -3.99
C LYS A 78 6.10 11.37 -3.99
N TYR A 79 5.06 11.84 -4.68
CA TYR A 79 3.82 11.08 -4.87
C TYR A 79 4.09 9.76 -5.63
N LEU A 80 4.85 9.80 -6.72
CA LEU A 80 5.18 8.61 -7.52
C LEU A 80 5.92 7.55 -6.69
N ILE A 81 6.91 7.97 -5.90
CA ILE A 81 7.63 7.08 -4.97
C ILE A 81 6.68 6.49 -3.92
N GLY A 82 5.81 7.31 -3.32
CA GLY A 82 4.85 6.86 -2.31
C GLY A 82 3.84 5.85 -2.87
N LYS A 83 3.34 6.09 -4.09
CA LYS A 83 2.44 5.19 -4.82
C LYS A 83 3.14 3.85 -5.11
N ASP A 84 4.37 3.88 -5.60
CA ASP A 84 5.12 2.67 -5.93
C ASP A 84 5.41 1.81 -4.68
N ILE A 85 5.84 2.42 -3.58
CA ILE A 85 6.02 1.73 -2.30
C ILE A 85 4.71 1.09 -1.83
N THR A 86 3.61 1.82 -1.92
CA THR A 86 2.28 1.32 -1.52
C THR A 86 1.89 0.10 -2.36
N ASN A 87 2.08 0.15 -3.67
CA ASN A 87 1.83 -0.99 -4.55
C ASN A 87 2.66 -2.21 -4.16
N LYS A 88 3.96 -2.02 -3.88
CA LYS A 88 4.84 -3.11 -3.42
C LYS A 88 4.38 -3.70 -2.09
N LEU A 89 3.95 -2.87 -1.13
CA LEU A 89 3.40 -3.33 0.15
C LEU A 89 2.13 -4.17 -0.03
N TYR A 90 1.25 -3.81 -0.96
CA TYR A 90 0.09 -4.63 -1.28
C TYR A 90 0.49 -5.96 -1.95
N SER A 91 1.47 -5.95 -2.85
CA SER A 91 1.98 -7.19 -3.47
C SER A 91 2.60 -8.16 -2.45
N LEU A 92 3.27 -7.65 -1.42
CA LEU A 92 3.82 -8.47 -0.33
C LEU A 92 2.74 -9.09 0.56
N ASN A 93 1.57 -8.47 0.64
CA ASN A 93 0.49 -8.89 1.52
C ASN A 93 -0.50 -9.87 0.84
N ASP A 94 -0.27 -10.24 -0.43
CA ASP A 94 -1.10 -11.21 -1.13
C ASP A 94 -0.93 -12.61 -0.49
N PRO A 95 -1.97 -13.15 0.17
CA PRO A 95 -1.87 -14.41 0.90
C PRO A 95 -1.54 -15.60 0.00
N THR A 96 -1.81 -15.52 -1.31
CA THR A 96 -1.57 -16.62 -2.26
C THR A 96 -0.09 -16.87 -2.55
N LEU A 97 0.80 -15.92 -2.21
CA LEU A 97 2.24 -16.02 -2.45
C LEU A 97 3.00 -16.66 -1.27
N ASN A 98 2.43 -16.68 -0.07
CA ASN A 98 3.08 -17.20 1.14
C ASN A 98 2.89 -18.72 1.34
N ASP A 99 1.88 -19.32 0.69
CA ASP A 99 1.49 -20.73 0.94
C ASP A 99 2.48 -21.78 0.39
N LYS A 100 3.34 -21.42 -0.57
CA LYS A 100 4.26 -22.40 -1.19
C LYS A 100 5.56 -22.62 -0.41
N ALA A 101 5.82 -21.85 0.65
CA ALA A 101 7.09 -21.89 1.39
C ALA A 101 6.98 -22.44 2.83
N SER A 102 5.79 -22.85 3.29
CA SER A 102 5.58 -23.34 4.67
C SER A 102 6.11 -24.76 4.94
N LYS A 103 6.85 -25.38 4.01
CA LYS A 103 7.50 -26.67 4.26
C LYS A 103 8.90 -26.47 4.86
N LYS A 104 8.95 -26.64 6.18
CA LYS A 104 10.13 -26.88 7.04
C LYS A 104 11.01 -25.67 7.36
N ILE A 105 10.58 -24.88 8.33
CA ILE A 105 11.52 -24.15 9.19
C ILE A 105 11.16 -24.46 10.64
N ASP A 106 11.99 -25.29 11.29
CA ASP A 106 11.97 -25.66 12.72
C ASP A 106 12.54 -24.53 13.60
N ARG A 107 12.15 -23.30 13.30
CA ARG A 107 12.38 -22.14 14.17
C ARG A 107 11.10 -21.34 14.12
N GLN A 108 10.37 -21.35 15.24
CA GLN A 108 9.14 -20.60 15.46
C GLN A 108 9.21 -19.23 14.77
N PRO A 109 8.55 -19.06 13.60
CA PRO A 109 8.46 -17.76 12.97
C PRO A 109 7.74 -16.83 13.95
N SER A 110 8.25 -15.61 14.13
CA SER A 110 7.59 -14.64 15.01
C SER A 110 6.14 -14.46 14.55
N LEU A 111 5.18 -14.36 15.49
CA LEU A 111 3.75 -14.22 15.20
C LEU A 111 3.44 -13.10 14.18
N CYS A 112 4.27 -12.04 14.16
CA CYS A 112 4.19 -10.95 13.19
C CYS A 112 4.48 -11.37 11.74
N SER A 113 5.34 -12.37 11.52
CA SER A 113 5.64 -12.90 10.18
C SER A 113 4.61 -13.92 9.68
N GLN A 114 3.82 -14.52 10.58
CA GLN A 114 2.75 -15.46 10.21
C GLN A 114 1.40 -14.79 9.93
N LEU A 115 1.23 -13.54 10.35
CA LEU A 115 -0.03 -12.81 10.22
C LEU A 115 0.10 -11.73 9.16
N SER A 116 -0.71 -11.83 8.10
CA SER A 116 -0.89 -10.70 7.18
C SER A 116 -1.42 -9.51 7.97
N VAL A 117 -0.93 -8.30 7.68
CA VAL A 117 -1.43 -7.06 8.31
C VAL A 117 -2.94 -6.88 8.13
N MET A 118 -3.52 -7.47 7.07
CA MET A 118 -4.97 -7.52 6.85
C MET A 118 -5.67 -8.45 7.84
N GLN A 119 -5.07 -9.58 8.21
CA GLN A 119 -5.61 -10.48 9.24
C GLN A 119 -5.62 -9.78 10.60
N MET A 120 -4.54 -9.09 10.98
CA MET A 120 -4.51 -8.32 12.23
C MET A 120 -5.58 -7.21 12.26
N ARG A 121 -5.72 -6.46 11.16
CA ARG A 121 -6.74 -5.40 11.05
C ARG A 121 -8.15 -5.97 11.15
N ASN A 122 -8.42 -7.09 10.48
CA ASN A 122 -9.72 -7.76 10.53
C ASN A 122 -10.01 -8.31 11.93
N SER A 123 -9.01 -8.83 12.63
CA SER A 123 -9.15 -9.26 14.02
C SER A 123 -9.50 -8.10 14.94
N MET A 124 -8.81 -6.95 14.84
CA MET A 124 -9.13 -5.76 15.64
C MET A 124 -10.51 -5.16 15.32
N ALA A 125 -10.93 -5.20 14.05
CA ALA A 125 -12.26 -4.73 13.65
C ALA A 125 -13.39 -5.70 14.06
N SER A 126 -13.06 -6.98 14.30
CA SER A 126 -14.02 -8.01 14.69
C SER A 126 -14.18 -8.16 16.20
N THR A 127 -13.33 -7.55 17.03
CA THR A 127 -13.52 -7.55 18.49
C THR A 127 -14.51 -6.47 18.89
N SER A 128 -15.80 -6.81 18.90
CA SER A 128 -16.76 -6.12 19.75
C SER A 128 -16.54 -6.60 21.19
N ASP A 129 -15.74 -5.84 21.94
CA ASP A 129 -15.81 -5.66 23.39
C ASP A 129 -15.87 -6.91 24.30
N SER A 130 -15.04 -7.92 24.03
CA SER A 130 -14.75 -8.96 25.02
C SER A 130 -13.31 -9.45 24.89
N GLU A 131 -12.65 -9.58 26.04
CA GLU A 131 -11.26 -10.00 26.24
C GLU A 131 -10.97 -11.45 25.77
N ASP A 132 -11.93 -12.12 25.14
CA ASP A 132 -11.80 -13.51 24.67
C ASP A 132 -11.06 -13.63 23.33
N GLY A 133 -10.90 -12.53 22.59
CA GLY A 133 -10.25 -12.53 21.28
C GLY A 133 -8.80 -13.01 21.35
N LEU A 134 -8.04 -12.56 22.38
CA LEU A 134 -6.62 -12.88 22.54
C LEU A 134 -6.39 -14.34 23.00
N GLN A 135 -7.33 -14.91 23.75
CA GLN A 135 -7.22 -16.27 24.28
C GLN A 135 -7.35 -17.35 23.19
N MET A 136 -8.14 -17.08 22.14
CA MET A 136 -8.25 -18.00 20.99
C MET A 136 -6.97 -18.06 20.14
N PHE A 137 -6.11 -17.02 20.21
CA PHE A 137 -4.84 -16.99 19.50
C PHE A 137 -3.68 -17.65 20.26
N LEU A 138 -3.72 -17.64 21.61
CA LEU A 138 -2.65 -18.21 22.45
C LEU A 138 -2.75 -19.74 22.57
N ARG A 139 -3.94 -20.32 22.46
CA ARG A 139 -4.13 -21.78 22.35
C ARG A 139 -3.95 -22.22 20.90
N GLY A 140 -2.71 -22.51 20.53
CA GLY A 140 -2.32 -22.98 19.20
C GLY A 140 -3.34 -23.91 18.55
N THR A 141 -3.74 -23.57 17.32
CA THR A 141 -4.68 -24.38 16.55
C THR A 141 -4.00 -25.67 16.11
N SER A 142 -4.15 -26.70 16.92
CA SER A 142 -4.00 -28.08 16.47
C SER A 142 -4.99 -28.35 15.33
N SER A 143 -4.46 -28.89 14.25
CA SER A 143 -5.16 -29.35 13.06
C SER A 143 -6.45 -30.12 13.38
N ALA A 144 -7.61 -29.57 12.99
CA ALA A 144 -8.81 -30.38 12.77
C ALA A 144 -9.79 -29.63 11.87
N SER A 145 -9.88 -30.13 10.64
CA SER A 145 -11.00 -29.96 9.72
C SER A 145 -12.35 -30.09 10.43
N SER A 146 -13.21 -29.10 10.28
CA SER A 146 -14.66 -29.30 10.38
C SER A 146 -15.38 -28.27 9.52
N LEU A 147 -15.81 -28.75 8.35
CA LEU A 147 -16.84 -28.13 7.53
C LEU A 147 -18.05 -27.80 8.40
N ARG A 148 -18.43 -26.52 8.49
CA ARG A 148 -19.76 -26.13 8.94
C ARG A 148 -20.55 -25.62 7.74
N PRO A 149 -21.66 -26.26 7.35
CA PRO A 149 -22.57 -25.74 6.34
C PRO A 149 -23.42 -24.64 6.99
N GLY A 150 -23.38 -23.44 6.42
CA GLY A 150 -24.22 -22.31 6.86
C GLY A 150 -23.46 -21.02 7.10
N ARG A 151 -22.98 -20.39 6.02
CA ARG A 151 -22.68 -18.96 6.02
C ARG A 151 -23.28 -18.34 4.76
N THR A 152 -24.38 -17.64 4.95
CA THR A 152 -24.95 -16.71 3.98
C THR A 152 -24.02 -15.52 3.80
N SER A 153 -24.01 -14.97 2.58
CA SER A 153 -23.23 -13.81 2.13
C SER A 153 -23.35 -12.61 3.10
N PRO A 154 -22.27 -11.88 3.43
CA PRO A 154 -22.33 -10.69 4.25
C PRO A 154 -22.69 -9.47 3.38
N TYR A 155 -23.90 -9.47 2.83
CA TYR A 155 -24.53 -8.24 2.36
C TYR A 155 -25.88 -8.16 3.05
N LEU A 156 -26.12 -7.00 3.69
CA LEU A 156 -27.32 -6.62 4.44
C LEU A 156 -27.40 -7.15 5.89
N ARG A 157 -26.69 -6.46 6.79
CA ARG A 157 -27.16 -6.37 8.19
C ARG A 157 -27.22 -4.90 8.58
N THR A 158 -28.38 -4.29 8.39
CA THR A 158 -28.70 -2.98 8.94
C THR A 158 -28.79 -3.11 10.46
N SER A 159 -28.03 -2.28 11.17
CA SER A 159 -28.05 -2.23 12.64
C SER A 159 -29.37 -1.61 13.11
N ALA A 160 -30.13 -2.31 13.97
CA ALA A 160 -31.44 -1.88 14.47
C ALA A 160 -31.39 -0.71 15.49
N LYS A 161 -30.26 0.02 15.56
CA LYS A 161 -30.01 1.05 16.58
C LYS A 161 -29.74 2.46 16.01
N MET A 162 -29.77 2.66 14.70
CA MET A 162 -29.61 3.99 14.08
C MET A 162 -30.96 4.50 13.58
N LYS A 163 -31.31 5.74 13.96
CA LYS A 163 -32.40 6.46 13.30
C LYS A 163 -31.93 6.91 11.90
N PRO A 164 -32.80 6.88 10.88
CA PRO A 164 -32.49 7.41 9.56
C PRO A 164 -32.12 8.89 9.66
N ILE A 165 -31.11 9.31 8.90
CA ILE A 165 -30.73 10.72 8.75
C ILE A 165 -31.72 11.32 7.75
N GLU A 166 -32.46 12.36 8.17
CA GLU A 166 -33.24 13.19 7.24
C GLU A 166 -32.26 14.03 6.42
N GLU A 167 -32.26 13.87 5.09
CA GLU A 167 -31.56 14.77 4.17
C GLU A 167 -32.33 16.09 4.10
N SER A 168 -31.96 17.04 4.95
CA SER A 168 -32.22 18.46 4.72
C SER A 168 -31.25 18.95 3.64
N VAL A 169 -31.78 19.31 2.48
CA VAL A 169 -31.05 20.02 1.43
C VAL A 169 -30.72 21.41 1.99
N GLU A 170 -29.49 21.60 2.46
CA GLU A 170 -28.97 22.91 2.83
C GLU A 170 -28.34 23.58 1.61
N ASP A 171 -28.72 24.85 1.41
CA ASP A 171 -28.45 25.73 0.29
C ASP A 171 -26.96 25.81 -0.13
N ASP A 172 -26.77 25.94 -1.45
CA ASP A 172 -25.48 26.16 -2.12
C ASP A 172 -24.77 27.43 -1.61
N VAL A 173 -23.75 27.26 -0.76
CA VAL A 173 -22.83 28.32 -0.32
C VAL A 173 -21.74 28.56 -1.38
N PHE A 174 -22.11 28.89 -2.62
CA PHE A 174 -21.17 29.45 -3.61
C PHE A 174 -21.93 30.31 -4.63
N GLU A 175 -22.02 31.62 -4.36
CA GLU A 175 -22.35 32.60 -5.40
C GLU A 175 -21.19 32.70 -6.40
N ALA A 176 -21.50 32.52 -7.68
CA ALA A 176 -20.57 32.78 -8.77
C ALA A 176 -20.35 34.30 -8.92
N PRO A 177 -19.12 34.77 -9.21
CA PRO A 177 -18.88 36.19 -9.43
C PRO A 177 -19.62 36.68 -10.67
N SER A 178 -20.44 37.70 -10.48
CA SER A 178 -21.22 38.39 -11.50
C SER A 178 -20.32 39.00 -12.59
N ALA A 179 -20.74 38.85 -13.84
CA ALA A 179 -20.10 39.46 -14.98
C ALA A 179 -20.27 40.99 -14.95
N ASP A 180 -19.16 41.72 -14.94
CA ASP A 180 -19.15 43.17 -15.11
C ASP A 180 -19.75 43.55 -16.46
N LYS A 181 -20.84 44.32 -16.38
CA LYS A 181 -21.52 44.93 -17.52
C LYS A 181 -20.69 46.14 -17.96
N LEU A 182 -19.98 46.01 -19.08
CA LEU A 182 -19.40 47.12 -19.80
C LEU A 182 -20.53 48.04 -20.30
N GLU A 183 -20.70 49.20 -19.65
CA GLU A 183 -21.51 50.29 -20.19
C GLU A 183 -20.77 50.93 -21.37
N LEU A 184 -21.39 50.86 -22.54
CA LEU A 184 -21.01 51.62 -23.72
C LEU A 184 -21.53 53.05 -23.54
N GLN A 185 -20.66 53.99 -23.14
CA GLN A 185 -20.98 55.43 -23.20
C GLN A 185 -21.06 55.86 -24.68
N GLN A 186 -22.26 56.26 -25.12
CA GLN A 186 -22.41 57.14 -26.27
C GLN A 186 -21.97 58.55 -25.87
N LEU A 187 -20.97 59.09 -26.57
CA LEU A 187 -20.54 60.48 -26.47
C LEU A 187 -21.47 61.39 -27.30
N PRO A 188 -21.59 62.69 -26.94
CA PRO A 188 -22.47 63.66 -27.58
C PRO A 188 -22.02 64.09 -28.98
#